data_AF-A0A0Q2UDW4-F1
#
_entry.id   AF-A0A0Q2UDW4-F1
#
_cell.length_a   1.000
_cell.length_b   1.000
_cell.length_c   1.000
_cell.angle_alpha   90.00
_cell.angle_beta   90.00
_cell.angle_gamma   90.00
#
_symmetry.space_group_name_H-M   'P 1'
#
loop_
_entity.id
_entity.type
_entity.pdbx_description
1 polymer ?
#
loop_
_entity_poly.entity_id
_entity_poly.type
_entity_poly.pdbx_seq_one_letter_code
_entity_poly.pdbx_strand_id
1 'polypeptide(L)'
;MLIVIAVCGLAVTTLVTLLWASGRAVDLVVVLAHGGWRQDSAVISLLEVVDLFLLATVQLIVALGLFELFVADLHLPEWLTVHNLGELKRPIIQVLVVIVVIKFVERMLLTGALETLYVGTATAVVTVALAVFIRLGERT
;
A
#
# COMPACT_ATOMS: atom_id res chain seq x y z
N MET A 1 -4.42 -25.83 11.36
CA MET A 1 -5.83 -25.52 10.98
C MET A 1 -6.19 -24.04 11.10
N LEU A 2 -5.90 -23.34 12.21
CA LEU A 2 -6.21 -21.90 12.35
C LEU A 2 -5.51 -21.01 11.29
N ILE A 3 -4.26 -21.34 10.95
CA ILE A 3 -3.46 -20.54 10.00
C ILE A 3 -4.02 -20.59 8.58
N VAL A 4 -4.52 -21.75 8.14
CA VAL A 4 -5.15 -21.89 6.82
C VAL A 4 -6.38 -20.99 6.71
N ILE A 5 -7.17 -20.87 7.79
CA ILE A 5 -8.32 -19.96 7.82
C ILE A 5 -7.86 -18.49 7.70
N ALA A 6 -6.79 -18.12 8.41
CA ALA A 6 -6.21 -16.78 8.33
C ALA A 6 -5.71 -16.44 6.92
N VAL A 7 -4.97 -17.37 6.28
CA VAL A 7 -4.47 -17.20 4.92
C VAL A 7 -5.60 -17.13 3.90
N CYS A 8 -6.61 -18.00 4.00
CA CYS A 8 -7.80 -17.93 3.15
C CYS A 8 -8.54 -16.59 3.33
N GLY A 9 -8.70 -16.11 4.56
CA GLY A 9 -9.31 -14.81 4.82
C GLY A 9 -8.52 -13.65 4.20
N LEU A 10 -7.20 -13.70 4.29
CA LEU A 10 -6.31 -12.68 3.72
C LEU A 10 -6.30 -12.73 2.18
N ALA A 11 -6.38 -13.92 1.59
CA ALA A 11 -6.53 -14.09 0.14
C ALA A 11 -7.88 -13.56 -0.38
N VAL A 12 -8.97 -13.84 0.34
CA VAL A 12 -10.31 -13.31 -0.02
C VAL A 12 -10.33 -11.78 0.08
N THR A 13 -9.80 -11.20 1.16
CA THR A 13 -9.75 -9.73 1.29
C THR A 13 -8.88 -9.10 0.21
N THR A 14 -7.73 -9.70 -0.13
CA THR A 14 -6.90 -9.26 -1.26
C THR A 14 -7.70 -9.23 -2.57
N LEU A 15 -8.46 -10.28 -2.85
CA LEU A 15 -9.24 -10.40 -4.08
C LEU A 15 -10.37 -9.36 -4.14
N VAL A 16 -11.03 -9.10 -3.00
CA VAL A 16 -12.01 -8.01 -2.87
C VAL A 16 -11.36 -6.65 -3.09
N THR A 17 -10.21 -6.37 -2.46
CA THR A 17 -9.49 -5.10 -2.63
C THR A 17 -9.05 -4.91 -4.09
N LEU A 18 -8.58 -5.96 -4.77
CA LEU A 18 -8.21 -5.91 -6.20
C LEU A 18 -9.40 -5.60 -7.11
N LEU A 19 -10.54 -6.25 -6.87
CA LEU A 19 -11.76 -5.99 -7.65
C LEU A 19 -12.25 -4.56 -7.43
N TRP A 20 -12.20 -4.08 -6.19
CA TRP A 20 -12.57 -2.70 -5.87
C TRP A 20 -11.63 -1.68 -6.51
N ALA A 21 -10.31 -1.91 -6.43
CA ALA A 21 -9.29 -1.08 -7.08
C ALA A 21 -9.49 -1.03 -8.60
N SER A 22 -9.77 -2.18 -9.22
CA SER A 22 -10.04 -2.28 -10.66
C SER A 22 -11.30 -1.52 -11.06
N GLY A 23 -12.39 -1.64 -10.28
CA GLY A 23 -13.61 -0.86 -10.52
C GLY A 23 -13.36 0.64 -10.45
N ARG A 24 -12.59 1.10 -9.46
CA ARG A 24 -12.21 2.50 -9.29
C ARG A 24 -11.32 3.00 -10.44
N ALA A 25 -10.41 2.15 -10.94
CA ALA A 25 -9.56 2.47 -12.07
C ALA A 25 -10.37 2.66 -13.36
N VAL A 26 -11.39 1.83 -13.61
CA VAL A 26 -12.27 1.97 -14.77
C VAL A 26 -13.04 3.30 -14.71
N ASP A 27 -13.58 3.67 -13.55
CA ASP A 27 -14.26 4.95 -13.34
C ASP A 27 -13.35 6.14 -13.70
N LEU A 28 -12.10 6.11 -13.23
CA LEU A 28 -11.11 7.12 -13.56
C LEU A 28 -10.82 7.20 -15.06
N VAL A 29 -10.65 6.05 -15.73
CA VAL A 29 -10.41 5.99 -17.18
C VAL A 29 -11.60 6.59 -17.95
N VAL A 30 -12.83 6.30 -17.53
CA VAL A 30 -14.04 6.86 -18.15
C VAL A 30 -14.10 8.39 -17.97
N VAL A 31 -13.78 8.90 -16.78
CA VAL A 31 -13.72 10.35 -16.50
C VAL A 31 -12.65 11.04 -17.34
N LEU A 32 -11.47 10.44 -17.48
CA LEU A 32 -10.40 10.93 -18.34
C LEU A 32 -10.84 10.93 -19.82
N ALA A 33 -11.46 9.84 -20.30
CA ALA A 33 -11.91 9.72 -21.68
C ALA A 33 -12.94 10.79 -22.08
N HIS A 34 -13.80 11.23 -21.16
CA HIS A 34 -14.78 12.30 -21.39
C HIS A 34 -14.20 13.72 -21.30
N GLY A 35 -12.88 13.88 -21.19
CA GLY A 35 -12.22 15.19 -21.22
C GLY A 35 -11.93 15.81 -19.85
N GLY A 36 -12.05 15.04 -18.75
CA GLY A 36 -11.83 15.50 -17.37
C GLY A 36 -10.37 15.81 -16.97
N TRP A 37 -9.42 15.85 -17.92
CA TRP A 37 -7.97 15.98 -17.67
C TRP A 37 -7.53 17.24 -16.91
N ARG A 38 -8.40 18.26 -16.84
CA ARG A 38 -8.06 19.60 -16.37
C ARG A 38 -8.58 19.91 -14.96
N GLN A 39 -9.17 18.93 -14.28
CA GLN A 39 -9.61 19.06 -12.90
C GLN A 39 -8.55 18.48 -11.96
N ASP A 40 -8.19 19.22 -10.90
CA ASP A 40 -7.29 18.74 -9.83
C ASP A 40 -7.79 17.43 -9.18
N SER A 41 -9.11 17.20 -9.25
CA SER A 41 -9.78 15.95 -8.86
C SER A 41 -9.27 14.69 -9.58
N ALA A 42 -8.79 14.82 -10.83
CA ALA A 42 -8.28 13.69 -11.60
C ALA A 42 -6.95 13.16 -11.02
N VAL A 43 -6.08 14.05 -10.54
CA VAL A 43 -4.82 13.68 -9.89
C VAL A 43 -5.09 13.00 -8.55
N ILE A 44 -6.04 13.53 -7.77
CA ILE A 44 -6.44 12.93 -6.49
C ILE A 44 -7.02 11.52 -6.71
N SER A 45 -7.95 11.39 -7.66
CA SER A 45 -8.54 10.09 -8.01
C SER A 45 -7.48 9.09 -8.48
N LEU A 46 -6.45 9.56 -9.18
CA LEU A 46 -5.33 8.71 -9.61
C LEU A 46 -4.52 8.22 -8.40
N LEU A 47 -4.21 9.11 -7.45
CA LEU A 47 -3.51 8.73 -6.22
C LEU A 47 -4.34 7.75 -5.39
N GLU A 48 -5.66 7.94 -5.29
CA GLU A 48 -6.57 6.97 -4.66
C GLU A 48 -6.44 5.59 -5.31
N VAL A 49 -6.56 5.50 -6.64
CA VAL A 49 -6.47 4.20 -7.35
C VAL A 49 -5.11 3.54 -7.13
N VAL A 50 -4.02 4.30 -7.19
CA VAL A 50 -2.65 3.80 -6.95
C VAL A 50 -2.52 3.23 -5.54
N ASP A 51 -3.04 3.91 -4.52
CA ASP A 51 -3.03 3.45 -3.13
C ASP A 51 -3.79 2.14 -2.95
N LEU A 52 -4.94 1.97 -3.61
CA LEU A 52 -5.72 0.72 -3.53
C LEU A 52 -4.98 -0.48 -4.13
N PHE A 53 -4.28 -0.27 -5.25
CA PHE A 53 -3.45 -1.32 -5.85
C PHE A 53 -2.24 -1.66 -4.97
N LEU A 54 -1.62 -0.67 -4.32
CA LEU A 54 -0.54 -0.89 -3.37
C LEU A 54 -1.03 -1.71 -2.18
N LEU A 55 -2.16 -1.31 -1.57
CA LEU A 55 -2.76 -2.04 -0.46
C LEU A 55 -3.07 -3.49 -0.82
N ALA A 56 -3.69 -3.73 -1.98
CA ALA A 56 -3.96 -5.06 -2.49
C ALA A 56 -2.68 -5.88 -2.68
N THR A 57 -1.63 -5.27 -3.22
CA THR A 57 -0.33 -5.91 -3.43
C THR A 57 0.31 -6.28 -2.09
N VAL A 58 0.24 -5.43 -1.07
CA VAL A 58 0.71 -5.74 0.29
C VAL A 58 -0.05 -6.92 0.87
N GLN A 59 -1.38 -6.90 0.81
CA GLN A 59 -2.18 -8.03 1.30
C GLN A 59 -1.80 -9.34 0.56
N LEU A 60 -1.55 -9.28 -0.74
CA LEU A 60 -1.10 -10.43 -1.52
C LEU A 60 0.27 -10.96 -1.04
N ILE A 61 1.26 -10.07 -0.86
CA ILE A 61 2.59 -10.44 -0.36
C ILE A 61 2.48 -11.09 1.02
N VAL A 62 1.66 -10.53 1.91
CA VAL A 62 1.40 -11.08 3.25
C VAL A 62 0.75 -12.46 3.15
N ALA A 63 -0.26 -12.63 2.30
CA ALA A 63 -0.95 -13.90 2.12
C ALA A 63 0.00 -14.97 1.59
N LEU A 64 0.85 -14.64 0.61
CA LEU A 64 1.83 -15.55 0.01
C LEU A 64 2.91 -15.95 1.01
N GLY A 65 3.53 -14.99 1.72
CA GLY A 65 4.58 -15.33 2.68
C GLY A 65 4.04 -16.09 3.91
N LEU A 66 2.79 -15.83 4.35
CA LEU A 66 2.16 -16.65 5.39
C LEU A 66 1.82 -18.06 4.89
N PHE A 67 1.42 -18.21 3.63
CA PHE A 67 1.20 -19.52 3.03
C PHE A 67 2.53 -20.29 2.93
N GLU A 68 3.60 -19.65 2.48
CA GLU A 68 4.93 -20.24 2.36
C GLU A 68 5.46 -20.74 3.72
N LEU A 69 5.37 -19.89 4.74
CA LEU A 69 5.90 -20.20 6.06
C LEU A 69 5.17 -21.36 6.78
N PHE A 70 3.86 -21.51 6.56
CA PHE A 70 3.02 -22.40 7.37
C PHE A 70 2.33 -23.53 6.61
N VAL A 71 2.28 -23.47 5.28
CA VAL A 71 1.53 -24.44 4.46
C VAL A 71 2.45 -25.23 3.56
N ALA A 72 3.18 -24.57 2.66
CA ALA A 72 4.03 -25.24 1.70
C ALA A 72 5.09 -24.31 1.12
N ASP A 73 6.28 -24.86 0.91
CA ASP A 73 7.40 -24.19 0.25
C ASP A 73 7.04 -23.89 -1.22
N LEU A 74 6.94 -22.62 -1.58
CA LEU A 74 6.70 -22.21 -2.96
C LEU A 74 8.04 -21.86 -3.62
N HIS A 75 8.24 -22.27 -4.87
CA HIS A 75 9.40 -21.85 -5.69
C HIS A 75 9.24 -20.39 -6.15
N LEU A 76 9.22 -19.48 -5.19
CA LEU A 76 9.12 -18.04 -5.41
C LEU A 76 10.50 -17.45 -5.74
N PRO A 77 10.55 -16.32 -6.46
CA PRO A 77 11.81 -15.59 -6.64
C PRO A 77 12.33 -15.08 -5.29
N GLU A 78 13.65 -14.95 -5.15
CA GLU A 78 14.33 -14.66 -3.86
C GLU A 78 13.77 -13.46 -3.07
N TRP A 79 13.16 -12.48 -3.75
CA TRP A 79 12.56 -11.31 -3.09
C TRP A 79 11.19 -11.58 -2.43
N LEU A 80 10.56 -12.73 -2.72
CA LEU A 80 9.30 -13.16 -2.15
C LEU A 80 9.42 -14.46 -1.34
N THR A 81 10.57 -15.14 -1.37
CA THR A 81 10.86 -16.33 -0.56
C THR A 81 11.02 -15.97 0.91
N VAL A 82 10.23 -16.58 1.79
CA VAL A 82 10.21 -16.26 3.23
C VAL A 82 10.44 -17.51 4.07
N HIS A 83 11.54 -17.53 4.82
CA HIS A 83 11.87 -18.65 5.73
C HIS A 83 11.43 -18.40 7.18
N ASN A 84 11.08 -17.17 7.55
CA ASN A 84 10.59 -16.80 8.88
C ASN A 84 9.68 -15.55 8.88
N LEU A 85 8.90 -15.36 9.95
CA LEU A 85 8.02 -14.18 10.11
C LEU A 85 8.77 -12.83 10.07
N GLY A 86 10.06 -12.80 10.42
CA GLY A 86 10.87 -11.59 10.39
C GLY A 86 11.17 -11.11 8.98
N GLU A 87 11.40 -12.04 8.05
CA GLU A 87 11.64 -11.79 6.63
C GLU A 87 10.39 -11.26 5.94
N LEU A 88 9.21 -11.78 6.29
CA LEU A 88 7.90 -11.23 5.88
C LEU A 88 7.73 -9.75 6.21
N LYS A 89 8.24 -9.33 7.38
CA LYS A 89 8.04 -7.96 7.89
C LYS A 89 8.73 -6.91 7.00
N ARG A 90 9.88 -7.24 6.40
CA ARG A 90 10.68 -6.30 5.59
C ARG A 90 9.92 -5.77 4.35
N PRO A 91 9.40 -6.60 3.43
CA PRO A 91 8.66 -6.11 2.27
C PRO A 91 7.37 -5.41 2.67
N ILE A 92 6.71 -5.83 3.75
CA ILE A 92 5.53 -5.15 4.28
C ILE A 92 5.85 -3.72 4.73
N ILE A 93 6.91 -3.53 5.52
CA ILE A 93 7.34 -2.19 5.96
C ILE A 93 7.70 -1.33 4.75
N GLN A 94 8.44 -1.88 3.78
CA GLN A 94 8.86 -1.12 2.60
C GLN A 94 7.67 -0.56 1.83
N VAL A 95 6.63 -1.36 1.58
CA VAL A 95 5.45 -0.89 0.85
C VAL A 95 4.58 0.03 1.72
N LEU A 96 4.46 -0.23 3.02
CA LEU A 96 3.74 0.67 3.95
C LEU A 96 4.34 2.09 3.95
N VAL A 97 5.66 2.21 3.90
CA VAL A 97 6.34 3.51 3.83
C VAL A 97 5.94 4.26 2.55
N VAL A 98 5.88 3.56 1.42
CA VAL A 98 5.45 4.15 0.14
C VAL A 98 4.00 4.63 0.21
N ILE A 99 3.09 3.84 0.79
CA ILE A 99 1.69 4.21 1.00
C ILE A 99 1.57 5.50 1.82
N VAL A 100 2.32 5.62 2.92
CA VAL A 100 2.34 6.83 3.77
C VAL A 100 2.78 8.05 2.96
N VAL A 101 3.81 7.92 2.12
CA VAL A 101 4.29 9.00 1.26
C VAL A 101 3.25 9.40 0.21
N ILE A 102 2.54 8.45 -0.40
CA ILE A 102 1.50 8.77 -1.39
C ILE A 102 0.32 9.47 -0.72
N LYS A 103 -0.12 8.98 0.45
CA LYS A 103 -1.19 9.62 1.25
C LYS A 103 -0.83 11.05 1.64
N PHE A 104 0.45 11.31 1.91
CA PHE A 104 0.92 12.66 2.15
C PHE A 104 0.69 13.57 0.94
N VAL A 105 1.12 13.13 -0.24
CA VAL A 105 0.98 13.89 -1.49
C VAL A 105 -0.50 14.11 -1.82
N GLU A 106 -1.34 13.08 -1.64
CA GLU A 106 -2.79 13.18 -1.83
C GLU A 106 -3.39 14.28 -0.96
N ARG A 107 -3.04 14.32 0.34
CA ARG A 107 -3.56 15.34 1.26
C ARG A 107 -3.00 16.73 1.00
N MET A 108 -1.75 16.82 0.52
CA MET A 108 -1.13 18.09 0.12
C MET A 108 -1.92 18.76 -1.02
N LEU A 109 -2.44 17.97 -1.95
CA LEU A 109 -3.23 18.44 -3.10
C LEU A 109 -4.66 18.89 -2.72
N LEU A 110 -5.21 18.33 -1.64
CA LEU A 110 -6.60 18.58 -1.20
C LEU A 110 -6.80 19.87 -0.40
N THR A 111 -5.72 20.49 0.09
CA THR A 111 -5.82 21.53 1.13
C THR A 111 -5.14 22.83 0.68
N GLY A 112 -5.70 24.01 1.03
CA GLY A 112 -5.15 25.32 0.63
C GLY A 112 -3.90 25.72 1.43
N ALA A 113 -3.07 26.62 0.91
CA ALA A 113 -1.67 26.86 1.34
C ALA A 113 -1.36 26.85 2.86
N LEU A 114 -2.24 27.42 3.69
CA LEU A 114 -2.06 27.50 5.16
C LEU A 114 -2.41 26.16 5.85
N GLU A 115 -3.37 25.45 5.29
CA GLU A 115 -3.84 24.15 5.74
C GLU A 115 -2.94 23.03 5.16
N THR A 116 -2.39 23.22 3.94
CA THR A 116 -1.27 22.45 3.38
C THR A 116 -0.02 22.55 4.25
N LEU A 117 0.25 23.70 4.88
CA LEU A 117 1.39 23.83 5.80
C LEU A 117 1.17 23.04 7.09
N TYR A 118 -0.06 23.04 7.61
CA TYR A 118 -0.41 22.30 8.83
C TYR A 118 -0.39 20.79 8.60
N VAL A 119 -0.99 20.32 7.50
CA VAL A 119 -0.88 18.91 7.07
C VAL A 119 0.57 18.59 6.69
N GLY A 120 1.23 19.49 5.96
CA GLY A 120 2.63 19.43 5.54
C GLY A 120 3.57 19.10 6.68
N THR A 121 3.47 19.88 7.76
CA THR A 121 4.27 19.68 8.97
C THR A 121 3.88 18.40 9.71
N ALA A 122 2.59 18.08 9.86
CA ALA A 122 2.16 16.83 10.50
C ALA A 122 2.72 15.59 9.78
N THR A 123 2.69 15.59 8.45
CA THR A 123 3.13 14.44 7.66
C THR A 123 4.65 14.39 7.51
N ALA A 124 5.34 15.54 7.50
CA ALA A 124 6.79 15.60 7.62
C ALA A 124 7.26 14.98 8.95
N VAL A 125 6.57 15.24 10.05
CA VAL A 125 6.87 14.62 11.36
C VAL A 125 6.69 13.10 11.30
N VAL A 126 5.57 12.61 10.74
CA VAL A 126 5.33 11.17 10.57
C VAL A 126 6.41 10.53 9.67
N THR A 127 6.76 11.17 8.57
CA THR A 127 7.79 10.69 7.63
C THR A 127 9.16 10.64 8.30
N VAL A 128 9.55 11.67 9.06
CA VAL A 128 10.81 11.69 9.82
C VAL A 128 10.80 10.61 10.91
N ALA A 129 9.70 10.44 11.64
CA ALA A 129 9.58 9.39 12.64
C ALA A 129 9.73 7.98 12.02
N LEU A 130 9.12 7.75 10.85
CA LEU A 130 9.22 6.50 10.11
C LEU A 130 10.64 6.28 9.56
N ALA A 131 11.25 7.31 8.99
CA ALA A 131 12.62 7.25 8.50
C ALA A 131 13.63 6.96 9.62
N VAL A 132 13.44 7.56 10.79
CA VAL A 132 14.25 7.26 11.98
C VAL A 132 14.02 5.84 12.47
N PHE A 133 12.76 5.36 12.50
CA PHE A 133 12.45 3.98 12.89
C PHE A 133 13.10 2.95 11.96
N ILE A 134 13.05 3.16 10.64
CA ILE A 134 13.70 2.28 9.65
C ILE A 134 15.22 2.28 9.87
N ARG A 135 15.82 3.47 10.00
CA ARG A 135 17.27 3.60 10.22
C ARG A 135 17.74 2.97 11.54
N LEU A 136 16.89 2.96 12.56
CA LEU A 136 17.15 2.29 13.84
C LEU A 136 16.92 0.78 13.73
N GLY A 137 15.93 0.34 12.96
CA GLY A 137 15.62 -1.07 12.73
C GLY A 137 16.63 -1.80 11.84
N GLU A 138 17.41 -1.10 11.01
CA GLU A 138 18.53 -1.67 10.25
C GLU A 138 19.79 -1.92 11.11
N ARG A 139 19.84 -1.37 12.34
CA ARG A 139 21.00 -1.45 13.25
C ARG A 139 20.91 -2.56 14.29
N THR A 140 19.83 -3.33 14.31
CA THR A 140 19.58 -4.49 15.20
C THR A 140 19.20 -5.71 14.38
#